data_AF-A0A674MDP8-F1
#
_entry.id   AF-A0A674MDP8-F1
#
_cell.length_a   1.000
_cell.length_b   1.000
_cell.length_c   1.000
_cell.angle_alpha   90.00
_cell.angle_beta   90.00
_cell.angle_gamma   90.00
#
_symmetry.space_group_name_H-M   'P 1'
#
loop_
_entity.id
_entity.type
_entity.pdbx_description
1 polymer ?
#
loop_
_entity_poly.entity_id
_entity_poly.type
_entity_poly.pdbx_seq_one_letter_code
_entity_poly.pdbx_strand_id
1 'polypeptide(L)'
;MTNFLTEWETTMSKMSGRPVVVLLHELTEYEGDWSILPALPHLFATYGQLASWFIFVEEETRLRLAALLRVLHRYPEHEEWFLGRGLHDDGASIIHHYAFSEDPSSFTYPDPSAGWAVSKPLLKRLAVRLQHESLKSDFTIDLHHEIALYVWEEGNGPKLTAVPEFCSQMRDNCATSFTTFLPDCGEPVPKTDVFVAVKTCHKFHHDRVPVVRATWEKDAGFLEFYSDVSDSSIPTISLGVPNTERGHCGKTFAIMRRFLSGAVPRADWLLIVDDDTLVSLSRLRMLLRCYDSREAVSLGERYGYGLLHKGYSYTTGGGGMVLSRVAVSRLMSSGCSCHSDDAPDDMVIGRCFTSLGVPITHSPLFHQARPDDYSGKLISSQQAISFHKHWNVDPLAVYKHWLKDDLPRDEL
;
A
#
# COMPACT_ATOMS: atom_id res chain seq x y z
N MET A 1 -36.92 -13.29 -20.15
CA MET A 1 -35.55 -13.35 -20.71
C MET A 1 -35.46 -12.87 -22.16
N THR A 2 -36.55 -12.77 -22.92
CA THR A 2 -36.52 -12.42 -24.35
C THR A 2 -36.57 -10.92 -24.68
N ASN A 3 -36.94 -10.05 -23.72
CA ASN A 3 -36.88 -8.58 -23.91
C ASN A 3 -35.60 -7.92 -23.35
N PHE A 4 -34.73 -8.67 -22.67
CA PHE A 4 -33.47 -8.15 -22.13
C PHE A 4 -32.30 -8.27 -23.13
N LEU A 5 -32.40 -9.22 -24.07
CA LEU A 5 -31.37 -9.47 -25.07
C LEU A 5 -31.44 -8.46 -26.23
N THR A 6 -32.63 -7.95 -26.57
CA THR A 6 -32.83 -6.99 -27.66
C THR A 6 -32.34 -5.58 -27.32
N GLU A 7 -32.51 -5.09 -26.09
CA GLU A 7 -31.88 -3.82 -25.67
C GLU A 7 -30.35 -3.93 -25.51
N TRP A 8 -29.86 -5.13 -25.15
CA TRP A 8 -28.43 -5.43 -25.05
C TRP A 8 -27.75 -5.45 -26.43
N GLU A 9 -28.35 -6.11 -27.43
CA GLU A 9 -27.82 -6.17 -28.81
C GLU A 9 -27.88 -4.82 -29.51
N THR A 10 -28.91 -4.01 -29.25
CA THR A 10 -29.04 -2.67 -29.88
C THR A 10 -28.04 -1.66 -29.30
N THR A 11 -27.64 -1.83 -28.04
CA THR A 11 -26.59 -1.00 -27.39
C THR A 11 -25.19 -1.48 -27.79
N MET A 12 -24.98 -2.80 -27.91
CA MET A 12 -23.71 -3.40 -28.35
C MET A 12 -23.42 -3.18 -29.84
N SER A 13 -24.45 -3.09 -30.70
CA SER A 13 -24.31 -2.81 -32.13
C SER A 13 -23.75 -1.42 -32.45
N LYS A 14 -23.70 -0.50 -31.47
CA LYS A 14 -23.12 0.85 -31.62
C LYS A 14 -21.76 1.01 -30.93
N MET A 15 -21.27 0.01 -30.22
CA MET A 15 -20.01 0.06 -29.48
C MET A 15 -18.96 -0.84 -30.14
N SER A 16 -17.96 -0.23 -30.75
CA SER A 16 -16.77 -0.95 -31.22
C SER A 16 -15.99 -1.51 -30.03
N GLY A 17 -16.13 -2.82 -29.79
CA GLY A 17 -15.23 -3.63 -28.97
C GLY A 17 -15.50 -3.63 -27.45
N ARG A 18 -15.17 -4.75 -26.81
CA ARG A 18 -15.04 -4.83 -25.33
C ARG A 18 -13.76 -4.09 -24.91
N PRO A 19 -13.72 -3.44 -23.73
CA PRO A 19 -12.48 -2.84 -23.24
C PRO A 19 -11.41 -3.92 -23.06
N VAL A 20 -10.16 -3.56 -23.36
CA VAL A 20 -9.00 -4.41 -23.06
C VAL A 20 -8.67 -4.22 -21.58
N VAL A 21 -8.60 -5.33 -20.85
CA VAL A 21 -8.18 -5.34 -19.44
C VAL A 21 -6.72 -5.72 -19.39
N VAL A 22 -5.92 -4.90 -18.72
CA VAL A 22 -4.47 -5.10 -18.54
C VAL A 22 -4.19 -5.21 -17.05
N LEU A 23 -3.59 -6.31 -16.63
CA LEU A 23 -3.09 -6.49 -15.27
C LEU A 23 -1.65 -6.01 -15.24
N LEU A 24 -1.35 -4.95 -14.47
CA LEU A 24 -0.01 -4.34 -14.46
C LEU A 24 1.07 -5.33 -14.04
N HIS A 25 0.76 -6.26 -13.14
CA HIS A 25 1.69 -7.29 -12.68
C HIS A 25 1.95 -8.39 -13.73
N GLU A 26 1.15 -8.47 -14.80
CA GLU A 26 1.35 -9.39 -15.93
C GLU A 26 1.86 -8.66 -17.18
N LEU A 27 1.97 -7.32 -17.13
CA LEU A 27 2.32 -6.50 -18.29
C LEU A 27 3.76 -6.77 -18.76
N THR A 28 4.69 -6.85 -17.80
CA THR A 28 6.08 -7.21 -18.03
C THR A 28 6.60 -8.07 -16.86
N GLU A 29 7.81 -8.62 -17.01
CA GLU A 29 8.49 -9.28 -15.89
C GLU A 29 8.98 -8.28 -14.81
N TYR A 30 8.81 -6.97 -15.03
CA TYR A 30 9.31 -5.95 -14.14
C TYR A 30 8.26 -5.55 -13.09
N GLU A 31 8.54 -5.87 -11.83
CA GLU A 31 7.64 -5.61 -10.71
C GLU A 31 7.25 -4.12 -10.59
N GLY A 32 8.13 -3.20 -10.97
CA GLY A 32 7.90 -1.76 -10.83
C GLY A 32 6.73 -1.19 -11.64
N ASP A 33 6.14 -1.95 -12.56
CA ASP A 33 4.96 -1.53 -13.32
C ASP A 33 3.75 -1.19 -12.44
N TRP A 34 3.71 -1.68 -11.19
CA TRP A 34 2.70 -1.27 -10.21
C TRP A 34 2.64 0.24 -9.98
N SER A 35 3.76 0.95 -10.13
CA SER A 35 3.82 2.41 -9.95
C SER A 35 3.43 3.18 -11.21
N ILE A 36 2.91 2.51 -12.23
CA ILE A 36 2.31 3.04 -13.47
C ILE A 36 3.28 3.83 -14.37
N LEU A 37 4.12 4.73 -13.84
CA LEU A 37 5.12 5.48 -14.59
C LEU A 37 6.01 4.53 -15.42
N PRO A 38 6.63 3.47 -14.85
CA PRO A 38 7.44 2.54 -15.65
C PRO A 38 6.64 1.85 -16.78
N ALA A 39 5.34 1.67 -16.58
CA ALA A 39 4.45 1.01 -17.54
C ALA A 39 4.00 1.92 -18.69
N LEU A 40 4.00 3.26 -18.54
CA LEU A 40 3.42 4.17 -19.53
C LEU A 40 4.01 4.02 -20.95
N PRO A 41 5.35 3.91 -21.14
CA PRO A 41 5.91 3.71 -22.47
C PRO A 41 5.41 2.43 -23.14
N HIS A 42 5.29 1.34 -22.38
CA HIS A 42 4.79 0.07 -22.90
C HIS A 42 3.29 0.16 -23.21
N LEU A 43 2.48 0.70 -22.29
CA LEU A 43 1.04 0.89 -22.49
C LEU A 43 0.75 1.71 -23.75
N PHE A 44 1.49 2.80 -23.95
CA PHE A 44 1.33 3.65 -25.12
C PHE A 44 1.79 2.95 -26.41
N ALA A 45 2.94 2.26 -26.39
CA ALA A 45 3.44 1.53 -27.55
C ALA A 45 2.47 0.42 -28.00
N THR A 46 1.89 -0.31 -27.05
CA THR A 46 1.01 -1.45 -27.31
C THR A 46 -0.41 -1.03 -27.69
N TYR A 47 -1.00 -0.08 -26.94
CA TYR A 47 -2.42 0.24 -27.06
C TYR A 47 -2.71 1.64 -27.58
N GLY A 48 -1.70 2.51 -27.74
CA GLY A 48 -1.89 3.90 -28.15
C GLY A 48 -2.54 4.08 -29.52
N GLN A 49 -2.49 3.08 -30.41
CA GLN A 49 -3.23 3.12 -31.69
C GLN A 49 -4.65 2.56 -31.61
N LEU A 50 -4.97 1.82 -30.55
CA LEU A 50 -6.22 1.09 -30.39
C LEU A 50 -7.20 1.78 -29.43
N ALA A 51 -6.69 2.58 -28.50
CA ALA A 51 -7.48 3.21 -27.44
C ALA A 51 -7.38 4.73 -27.47
N SER A 52 -8.52 5.40 -27.32
CA SER A 52 -8.61 6.85 -27.08
C SER A 52 -8.47 7.22 -25.60
N TRP A 53 -8.76 6.28 -24.71
CA TRP A 53 -8.81 6.47 -23.26
C TRP A 53 -8.14 5.31 -22.53
N PHE A 54 -7.42 5.63 -21.47
CA PHE A 54 -6.79 4.69 -20.55
C PHE A 54 -7.36 4.93 -19.16
N ILE A 55 -7.78 3.86 -18.49
CA ILE A 55 -8.52 3.92 -17.23
C ILE A 55 -7.77 3.05 -16.23
N PHE A 56 -7.40 3.64 -15.09
CA PHE A 56 -6.66 3.00 -14.02
C PHE A 56 -7.60 2.83 -12.84
N VAL A 57 -7.69 1.60 -12.34
CA VAL A 57 -8.65 1.19 -11.30
C VAL A 57 -7.99 0.18 -10.37
N GLU A 58 -8.45 0.14 -9.13
CA GLU A 58 -8.06 -0.89 -8.16
C GLU A 58 -8.80 -2.20 -8.44
N GLU A 59 -8.29 -3.32 -7.89
CA GLU A 59 -8.87 -4.66 -8.05
C GLU A 59 -10.36 -4.72 -7.69
N GLU A 60 -10.73 -4.00 -6.63
CA GLU A 60 -12.08 -3.97 -6.06
C GLU A 60 -12.96 -2.83 -6.63
N THR A 61 -12.47 -2.09 -7.63
CA THR A 61 -13.25 -1.05 -8.33
C THR A 61 -14.18 -1.68 -9.38
N ARG A 62 -15.48 -1.48 -9.21
CA ARG A 62 -16.51 -1.89 -10.17
C ARG A 62 -16.79 -0.80 -11.20
N LEU A 63 -16.93 -1.21 -12.46
CA LEU A 63 -17.17 -0.32 -13.60
C LEU A 63 -18.56 -0.53 -14.21
N ARG A 64 -19.33 0.55 -14.35
CA ARG A 64 -20.56 0.60 -15.16
C ARG A 64 -20.21 1.14 -16.54
N LEU A 65 -19.79 0.26 -17.44
CA LEU A 65 -19.22 0.63 -18.74
C LEU A 65 -20.07 1.65 -19.54
N ALA A 66 -21.38 1.46 -19.61
CA ALA A 66 -22.26 2.40 -20.32
C ALA A 66 -22.32 3.80 -19.66
N ALA A 67 -22.16 3.90 -18.34
CA ALA A 67 -22.06 5.18 -17.65
C ALA A 67 -20.69 5.82 -17.85
N LEU A 68 -19.62 5.03 -17.74
CA LEU A 68 -18.26 5.47 -17.99
C LEU A 68 -18.08 6.02 -19.40
N LEU A 69 -18.59 5.33 -20.41
CA LEU A 69 -18.50 5.81 -21.80
C LEU A 69 -19.27 7.13 -21.98
N ARG A 70 -20.47 7.27 -21.40
CA ARG A 70 -21.20 8.55 -21.43
C ARG A 70 -20.39 9.69 -20.82
N VAL A 71 -19.65 9.42 -19.74
CA VAL A 71 -18.75 10.39 -19.12
C VAL A 71 -17.61 10.76 -20.07
N LEU A 72 -16.91 9.77 -20.64
CA LEU A 72 -15.76 10.00 -21.52
C LEU A 72 -16.15 10.73 -22.81
N HIS A 73 -17.35 10.50 -23.36
CA HIS A 73 -17.84 11.21 -24.55
C HIS A 73 -18.06 12.72 -24.34
N ARG A 74 -18.08 13.21 -23.09
CA ARG A 74 -18.16 14.65 -22.81
C ARG A 74 -16.84 15.38 -23.08
N TYR A 75 -15.73 14.65 -23.19
CA TYR A 75 -14.38 15.21 -23.27
C TYR A 75 -13.78 14.91 -24.65
N PRO A 76 -13.33 15.93 -25.41
CA PRO A 76 -12.72 15.71 -26.71
C PRO A 76 -11.46 14.82 -26.62
N GLU A 77 -11.46 13.68 -27.31
CA GLU A 77 -10.38 12.68 -27.21
C GLU A 77 -9.02 13.12 -27.80
N HIS A 78 -9.00 14.22 -28.55
CA HIS A 78 -7.78 14.80 -29.13
C HIS A 78 -7.10 15.85 -28.23
N GLU A 79 -7.70 16.15 -27.08
CA GLU A 79 -7.13 17.02 -26.05
C GLU A 79 -6.54 16.21 -24.89
N GLU A 80 -5.71 16.85 -24.08
CA GLU A 80 -5.09 16.23 -22.89
C GLU A 80 -6.03 16.32 -21.69
N TRP A 81 -6.54 15.17 -21.25
CA TRP A 81 -7.46 15.07 -20.13
C TRP A 81 -6.91 14.15 -19.06
N PHE A 82 -6.95 14.62 -17.81
CA PHE A 82 -6.74 13.84 -16.61
C PHE A 82 -8.02 13.90 -15.77
N LEU A 83 -8.77 12.81 -15.72
CA LEU A 83 -10.11 12.75 -15.16
C LEU A 83 -10.14 11.86 -13.91
N GLY A 84 -10.91 12.24 -12.91
CA GLY A 84 -11.17 11.37 -11.76
C GLY A 84 -11.86 12.10 -10.62
N ARG A 85 -11.94 11.43 -9.47
CA ARG A 85 -12.33 12.09 -8.22
C ARG A 85 -11.10 12.63 -7.53
N GLY A 86 -11.12 13.91 -7.18
CA GLY A 86 -10.00 14.55 -6.48
C GLY A 86 -10.02 14.31 -4.97
N LEU A 87 -8.86 13.92 -4.45
CA LEU A 87 -8.45 14.04 -3.07
C LEU A 87 -7.50 15.23 -2.92
N HIS A 88 -7.34 15.68 -1.69
CA HIS A 88 -6.32 16.63 -1.27
C HIS A 88 -5.90 16.27 0.16
N ASP A 89 -4.77 16.81 0.59
CA ASP A 89 -4.36 16.67 1.98
C ASP A 89 -5.19 17.61 2.85
N ASP A 90 -5.42 17.21 4.10
CA ASP A 90 -6.10 18.05 5.09
C ASP A 90 -5.10 18.99 5.81
N GLY A 91 -3.80 18.75 5.64
CA GLY A 91 -2.71 19.52 6.24
C GLY A 91 -1.37 19.24 5.55
N ALA A 92 -0.30 19.82 6.10
CA ALA A 92 1.05 19.59 5.58
C ALA A 92 1.48 18.14 5.81
N SER A 93 1.65 17.36 4.74
CA SER A 93 1.93 15.94 4.82
C SER A 93 3.41 15.61 4.56
N ILE A 94 3.99 14.77 5.42
CA ILE A 94 5.35 14.26 5.25
C ILE A 94 5.48 13.29 4.07
N ILE A 95 4.46 12.49 3.78
CA ILE A 95 4.48 11.54 2.66
C ILE A 95 4.45 12.25 1.30
N HIS A 96 3.98 13.51 1.27
CA HIS A 96 4.03 14.40 0.12
C HIS A 96 5.16 15.43 0.20
N HIS A 97 6.16 15.20 1.06
CA HIS A 97 7.32 16.08 1.26
C HIS A 97 6.94 17.55 1.50
N TYR A 98 5.82 17.79 2.17
CA TYR A 98 5.25 19.12 2.45
C TYR A 98 4.96 19.96 1.20
N ALA A 99 4.79 19.30 0.03
CA ALA A 99 4.31 19.95 -1.18
C ALA A 99 2.96 20.63 -0.89
N PHE A 100 2.82 21.87 -1.37
CA PHE A 100 1.62 22.68 -1.17
C PHE A 100 1.23 22.93 0.31
N SER A 101 2.16 22.82 1.25
CA SER A 101 1.88 22.96 2.69
C SER A 101 1.26 24.30 3.12
N GLU A 102 1.44 25.37 2.36
CA GLU A 102 0.79 26.68 2.60
C GLU A 102 -0.71 26.67 2.28
N ASP A 103 -1.13 25.88 1.28
CA ASP A 103 -2.53 25.65 0.91
C ASP A 103 -2.67 24.22 0.36
N PRO A 104 -2.82 23.21 1.23
CA PRO A 104 -2.90 21.82 0.80
C PRO A 104 -4.08 21.53 -0.13
N SER A 105 -5.13 22.37 -0.09
CA SER A 105 -6.30 22.26 -0.94
C SER A 105 -6.07 22.76 -2.38
N SER A 106 -4.97 23.48 -2.63
CA SER A 106 -4.62 24.03 -3.95
C SER A 106 -4.24 22.97 -4.99
N PHE A 107 -3.91 21.77 -4.52
CA PHE A 107 -3.51 20.63 -5.35
C PHE A 107 -4.42 19.43 -5.10
N THR A 108 -4.76 18.73 -6.17
CA THR A 108 -5.62 17.54 -6.10
C THR A 108 -5.00 16.38 -6.84
N TYR A 109 -5.12 15.19 -6.25
CA TYR A 109 -4.64 13.93 -6.78
C TYR A 109 -5.79 12.92 -6.84
N PRO A 110 -5.73 11.91 -7.73
CA PRO A 110 -6.85 11.02 -7.94
C PRO A 110 -7.10 10.11 -6.72
N ASP A 111 -8.37 9.89 -6.40
CA ASP A 111 -8.82 8.89 -5.43
C ASP A 111 -8.61 7.47 -6.02
N PRO A 112 -7.71 6.63 -5.47
CA PRO A 112 -7.45 5.28 -5.98
C PRO A 112 -8.73 4.47 -6.14
N SER A 113 -9.57 4.50 -5.10
CA SER A 113 -10.77 3.65 -4.99
C SER A 113 -11.83 4.00 -6.04
N ALA A 114 -11.89 5.26 -6.44
CA ALA A 114 -12.79 5.74 -7.48
C ALA A 114 -12.25 5.44 -8.90
N GLY A 115 -10.96 5.19 -9.05
CA GLY A 115 -10.28 5.13 -10.34
C GLY A 115 -10.14 6.50 -11.01
N TRP A 116 -9.36 6.52 -12.08
CA TRP A 116 -9.08 7.72 -12.87
C TRP A 116 -8.79 7.37 -14.33
N ALA A 117 -8.83 8.38 -15.20
CA ALA A 117 -8.65 8.18 -16.64
C ALA A 117 -7.75 9.25 -17.24
N VAL A 118 -7.01 8.88 -18.28
CA VAL A 118 -6.23 9.79 -19.12
C VAL A 118 -6.56 9.59 -20.60
N SER A 119 -6.58 10.69 -21.34
CA SER A 119 -6.73 10.64 -22.79
C SER A 119 -5.45 10.15 -23.47
N LYS A 120 -5.58 9.59 -24.68
CA LYS A 120 -4.44 9.16 -25.51
C LYS A 120 -3.38 10.24 -25.72
N PRO A 121 -3.71 11.51 -26.05
CA PRO A 121 -2.71 12.57 -26.17
C PRO A 121 -1.91 12.77 -24.89
N LEU A 122 -2.57 12.77 -23.73
CA LEU A 122 -1.90 12.90 -22.45
C LEU A 122 -0.99 11.70 -22.18
N LEU A 123 -1.48 10.46 -22.34
CA LEU A 123 -0.65 9.26 -22.15
C LEU A 123 0.59 9.28 -23.05
N LYS A 124 0.44 9.68 -24.32
CA LYS A 124 1.56 9.85 -25.27
C LYS A 124 2.62 10.80 -24.71
N ARG A 125 2.19 11.99 -24.25
CA ARG A 125 3.10 13.00 -23.71
C ARG A 125 3.88 12.46 -22.52
N LEU A 126 3.18 11.83 -21.56
CA LEU A 126 3.81 11.26 -20.37
C LEU A 126 4.80 10.14 -20.73
N ALA A 127 4.41 9.23 -21.63
CA ALA A 127 5.27 8.15 -22.09
C ALA A 127 6.55 8.64 -22.79
N VAL A 128 6.45 9.68 -23.63
CA VAL A 128 7.61 10.27 -24.31
C VAL A 128 8.51 11.00 -23.32
N ARG A 129 7.93 11.74 -22.37
CA ARG A 129 8.68 12.51 -21.38
C ARG A 129 9.52 11.60 -20.48
N LEU A 130 8.98 10.46 -20.04
CA LEU A 130 9.70 9.47 -19.24
C LEU A 130 10.96 8.90 -19.92
N GLN A 131 11.04 8.94 -21.24
CA GLN A 131 12.22 8.46 -21.98
C GLN A 131 13.38 9.45 -21.97
N HIS A 132 13.13 10.72 -21.66
CA HIS A 132 14.10 11.81 -21.83
C HIS A 132 14.42 12.54 -20.52
N GLU A 133 13.55 12.45 -19.52
CA GLU A 133 13.70 13.13 -18.23
C GLU A 133 13.89 12.15 -17.08
N SER A 134 14.70 12.55 -16.11
CA SER A 134 14.78 11.87 -14.81
C SER A 134 13.66 12.34 -13.89
N LEU A 135 13.19 11.45 -13.02
CA LEU A 135 12.28 11.85 -11.95
C LEU A 135 13.04 12.66 -10.89
N LYS A 136 12.29 13.49 -10.16
CA LYS A 136 12.82 14.29 -9.06
C LYS A 136 13.22 13.46 -7.83
N SER A 137 12.72 12.24 -7.73
CA SER A 137 12.91 11.33 -6.62
C SER A 137 13.12 9.91 -7.16
N ASP A 138 14.06 9.18 -6.55
CA ASP A 138 14.20 7.74 -6.77
C ASP A 138 13.17 6.93 -5.97
N PHE A 139 12.50 7.54 -5.00
CA PHE A 139 11.49 6.87 -4.18
C PHE A 139 10.09 7.07 -4.74
N THR A 140 9.30 5.99 -4.69
CA THR A 140 7.85 5.98 -4.89
C THR A 140 7.18 5.66 -3.56
N ILE A 141 6.46 6.63 -2.99
CA ILE A 141 5.87 6.62 -1.65
C ILE A 141 4.34 6.71 -1.76
N ASP A 142 3.82 7.71 -2.49
CA ASP A 142 2.41 7.82 -2.84
C ASP A 142 2.26 8.02 -4.35
N LEU A 143 1.96 6.91 -5.02
CA LEU A 143 1.75 6.84 -6.45
C LEU A 143 0.76 7.87 -6.98
N HIS A 144 -0.35 8.10 -6.27
CA HIS A 144 -1.45 8.92 -6.78
C HIS A 144 -1.05 10.40 -6.78
N HIS A 145 -0.43 10.84 -5.69
CA HIS A 145 0.13 12.18 -5.60
C HIS A 145 1.29 12.38 -6.59
N GLU A 146 2.18 11.39 -6.72
CA GLU A 146 3.31 11.43 -7.66
C GLU A 146 2.88 11.49 -9.13
N ILE A 147 1.87 10.71 -9.53
CA ILE A 147 1.30 10.81 -10.89
C ILE A 147 0.66 12.16 -11.12
N ALA A 148 -0.09 12.68 -10.15
CA ALA A 148 -0.70 13.99 -10.29
C ALA A 148 0.36 15.08 -10.49
N LEU A 149 1.47 15.03 -9.74
CA LEU A 149 2.60 15.94 -9.92
C LEU A 149 3.27 15.77 -11.29
N TYR A 150 3.47 14.52 -11.73
CA TYR A 150 4.07 14.22 -13.01
C TYR A 150 3.22 14.72 -14.18
N VAL A 151 1.89 14.57 -14.09
CA VAL A 151 0.92 15.08 -15.07
C VAL A 151 0.88 16.60 -15.07
N TRP A 152 0.86 17.22 -13.90
CA TRP A 152 0.75 18.68 -13.75
C TRP A 152 1.98 19.43 -14.24
N GLU A 153 3.17 18.84 -14.12
CA GLU A 153 4.44 19.37 -14.68
C GLU A 153 4.66 20.85 -14.34
N GLU A 154 4.61 21.19 -13.04
CA GLU A 154 4.79 22.56 -12.56
C GLU A 154 3.85 23.60 -13.20
N GLY A 155 2.70 23.17 -13.73
CA GLY A 155 1.72 24.03 -14.39
C GLY A 155 1.72 23.94 -15.91
N ASN A 156 2.64 23.20 -16.53
CA ASN A 156 2.68 23.00 -17.99
C ASN A 156 1.69 21.91 -18.46
N GLY A 157 1.17 21.09 -17.55
CA GLY A 157 0.19 20.05 -17.84
C GLY A 157 -1.19 20.29 -17.23
N PRO A 158 -2.18 19.46 -17.62
CA PRO A 158 -3.52 19.58 -17.08
C PRO A 158 -3.53 19.23 -15.58
N LYS A 159 -4.35 19.94 -14.81
CA LYS A 159 -4.72 19.49 -13.46
C LYS A 159 -5.74 18.37 -13.55
N LEU A 160 -5.88 17.59 -12.47
CA LEU A 160 -6.97 16.64 -12.34
C LEU A 160 -8.32 17.37 -12.48
N THR A 161 -9.09 16.95 -13.47
CA THR A 161 -10.44 17.43 -13.71
C THR A 161 -11.40 16.58 -12.90
N ALA A 162 -12.09 17.20 -11.95
CA ALA A 162 -13.05 16.53 -11.10
C ALA A 162 -14.26 16.02 -11.91
N VAL A 163 -14.54 14.72 -11.81
CA VAL A 163 -15.65 14.06 -12.49
C VAL A 163 -16.54 13.35 -11.46
N PRO A 164 -17.74 13.86 -11.16
CA PRO A 164 -18.61 13.34 -10.09
C PRO A 164 -19.03 11.87 -10.23
N GLU A 165 -18.99 11.34 -11.46
CA GLU A 165 -19.34 9.94 -11.74
C GLU A 165 -18.23 8.95 -11.38
N PHE A 166 -17.00 9.41 -11.11
CA PHE A 166 -15.98 8.58 -10.48
C PHE A 166 -16.24 8.55 -8.96
N CYS A 167 -16.68 7.41 -8.43
CA CYS A 167 -17.11 7.31 -7.04
C CYS A 167 -16.33 6.23 -6.28
N SER A 168 -16.00 6.52 -5.01
CA SER A 168 -15.51 5.55 -4.05
C SER A 168 -16.62 4.81 -3.30
N GLN A 169 -17.88 5.13 -3.58
CA GLN A 169 -19.07 4.53 -2.95
C GLN A 169 -20.17 4.35 -3.99
N MET A 170 -20.97 3.29 -3.86
CA MET A 170 -22.06 3.01 -4.79
C MET A 170 -23.19 4.04 -4.67
N ARG A 171 -23.48 4.77 -5.76
CA ARG A 171 -24.63 5.68 -5.91
C ARG A 171 -25.18 5.58 -7.34
N ASP A 172 -26.43 5.99 -7.56
CA ASP A 172 -27.14 5.77 -8.83
C ASP A 172 -26.46 6.37 -10.07
N ASN A 173 -25.78 7.51 -9.91
CA ASN A 173 -25.12 8.24 -11.00
C ASN A 173 -23.65 7.85 -11.21
N CYS A 174 -23.12 6.90 -10.44
CA CYS A 174 -21.72 6.53 -10.50
C CYS A 174 -21.41 5.66 -11.73
N ALA A 175 -20.31 5.99 -12.40
CA ALA A 175 -19.66 5.19 -13.42
C ALA A 175 -18.68 4.18 -12.81
N THR A 176 -18.06 4.53 -11.69
CA THR A 176 -17.18 3.66 -10.89
C THR A 176 -17.68 3.57 -9.46
N SER A 177 -17.42 2.46 -8.78
CA SER A 177 -17.72 2.30 -7.35
C SER A 177 -16.76 1.31 -6.72
N PHE A 178 -16.32 1.57 -5.49
CA PHE A 178 -15.46 0.66 -4.75
C PHE A 178 -16.26 -0.22 -3.78
N THR A 179 -15.82 -1.46 -3.56
CA THR A 179 -16.49 -2.45 -2.69
C THR A 179 -15.89 -2.44 -1.28
N THR A 180 -14.63 -2.84 -1.13
CA THR A 180 -13.96 -2.99 0.17
C THR A 180 -12.45 -2.98 0.02
N PHE A 181 -11.75 -2.43 1.01
CA PHE A 181 -10.29 -2.56 1.14
C PHE A 181 -9.89 -3.82 1.94
N LEU A 182 -10.81 -4.33 2.75
CA LEU A 182 -10.62 -5.54 3.55
C LEU A 182 -11.57 -6.62 3.02
N PRO A 183 -11.09 -7.53 2.16
CA PRO A 183 -11.91 -8.61 1.62
C PRO A 183 -12.30 -9.63 2.70
N ASP A 184 -13.48 -10.24 2.53
CA ASP A 184 -13.95 -11.34 3.39
C ASP A 184 -13.58 -12.68 2.75
N CYS A 185 -12.48 -13.27 3.24
CA CYS A 185 -11.97 -14.56 2.78
C CYS A 185 -12.34 -15.71 3.74
N GLY A 186 -13.30 -15.49 4.65
CA GLY A 186 -13.70 -16.44 5.68
C GLY A 186 -13.14 -16.13 7.06
N GLU A 187 -13.20 -17.11 7.96
CA GLU A 187 -12.83 -16.91 9.37
C GLU A 187 -11.38 -16.43 9.54
N PRO A 188 -11.10 -15.45 10.42
CA PRO A 188 -9.75 -14.95 10.64
C PRO A 188 -8.75 -16.09 10.95
N VAL A 189 -7.48 -15.93 10.55
CA VAL A 189 -6.44 -16.90 10.98
C VAL A 189 -6.36 -16.93 12.51
N PRO A 190 -6.08 -18.07 13.17
CA PRO A 190 -5.89 -18.14 14.62
C PRO A 190 -4.86 -17.14 15.16
N LYS A 191 -5.03 -16.64 16.39
CA LYS A 191 -4.04 -15.76 17.05
C LYS A 191 -2.65 -16.40 17.14
N THR A 192 -2.61 -17.72 17.30
CA THR A 192 -1.38 -18.51 17.41
C THR A 192 -0.67 -18.72 16.07
N ASP A 193 -1.34 -18.40 14.95
CA ASP A 193 -0.72 -18.49 13.62
C ASP A 193 0.08 -17.23 13.29
N VAL A 194 0.00 -16.18 14.14
CA VAL A 194 0.73 -14.92 13.99
C VAL A 194 1.68 -14.75 15.17
N PHE A 195 2.99 -14.74 14.89
CA PHE A 195 4.01 -14.32 15.85
C PHE A 195 4.32 -12.84 15.64
N VAL A 196 4.21 -12.05 16.71
CA VAL A 196 4.48 -10.62 16.66
C VAL A 196 5.85 -10.31 17.26
N ALA A 197 6.70 -9.66 16.48
CA ALA A 197 8.01 -9.19 16.88
C ALA A 197 8.00 -7.66 16.97
N VAL A 198 8.12 -7.13 18.19
CA VAL A 198 8.17 -5.68 18.42
C VAL A 198 9.62 -5.24 18.57
N LYS A 199 10.12 -4.44 17.63
CA LYS A 199 11.43 -3.81 17.74
C LYS A 199 11.35 -2.63 18.70
N THR A 200 12.19 -2.64 19.72
CA THR A 200 12.30 -1.55 20.69
C THR A 200 13.77 -1.36 21.11
N CYS A 201 14.04 -0.42 22.02
CA CYS A 201 15.33 -0.27 22.69
C CYS A 201 15.13 0.30 24.09
N HIS A 202 16.16 0.20 24.94
CA HIS A 202 16.14 0.65 26.33
C HIS A 202 15.54 2.05 26.51
N LYS A 203 15.84 2.97 25.58
CA LYS A 203 15.33 4.34 25.57
C LYS A 203 13.81 4.42 25.61
N PHE A 204 13.11 3.47 25.00
CA PHE A 204 11.65 3.52 24.78
C PHE A 204 10.85 2.60 25.69
N HIS A 205 11.50 1.88 26.62
CA HIS A 205 10.85 1.01 27.60
C HIS A 205 9.80 1.75 28.44
N HIS A 206 10.03 3.02 28.79
CA HIS A 206 9.11 3.81 29.62
C HIS A 206 8.12 4.68 28.84
N ASP A 207 8.34 4.85 27.53
CA ASP A 207 7.56 5.80 26.72
C ASP A 207 6.66 5.08 25.70
N ARG A 208 7.24 4.23 24.85
CA ARG A 208 6.52 3.64 23.70
C ARG A 208 5.97 2.26 24.01
N VAL A 209 6.74 1.43 24.71
CA VAL A 209 6.29 0.08 25.07
C VAL A 209 4.99 0.11 25.90
N PRO A 210 4.79 1.00 26.89
CA PRO A 210 3.53 1.06 27.63
C PRO A 210 2.30 1.32 26.74
N VAL A 211 2.48 2.03 25.62
CA VAL A 211 1.40 2.25 24.63
C VAL A 211 1.03 0.94 23.95
N VAL A 212 2.00 0.16 23.50
CA VAL A 212 1.77 -1.19 22.93
C VAL A 212 0.99 -2.06 23.92
N ARG A 213 1.40 -2.06 25.20
CA ARG A 213 0.73 -2.81 26.26
C ARG A 213 -0.70 -2.36 26.54
N ALA A 214 -0.93 -1.05 26.52
CA ALA A 214 -2.24 -0.46 26.78
C ALA A 214 -3.22 -0.61 25.60
N THR A 215 -2.74 -1.00 24.41
CA THR A 215 -3.52 -1.05 23.19
C THR A 215 -3.71 -2.47 22.68
N TRP A 216 -2.83 -2.94 21.79
CA TRP A 216 -3.03 -4.12 20.96
C TRP A 216 -2.24 -5.36 21.42
N GLU A 217 -1.31 -5.25 22.38
CA GLU A 217 -0.53 -6.39 22.90
C GLU A 217 -1.44 -7.55 23.34
N LYS A 218 -2.52 -7.23 24.05
CA LYS A 218 -3.50 -8.20 24.59
C LYS A 218 -4.18 -9.06 23.53
N ASP A 219 -4.21 -8.61 22.28
CA ASP A 219 -4.86 -9.30 21.16
C ASP A 219 -3.90 -10.25 20.43
N ALA A 220 -2.60 -10.23 20.77
CA ALA A 220 -1.59 -11.11 20.20
C ALA A 220 -1.61 -12.51 20.85
N GLY A 221 -1.50 -13.55 20.03
CA GLY A 221 -1.34 -14.93 20.52
C GLY A 221 0.10 -15.20 20.98
N PHE A 222 1.07 -14.83 20.15
CA PHE A 222 2.50 -14.89 20.47
C PHE A 222 3.15 -13.54 20.20
N LEU A 223 3.89 -13.02 21.17
CA LEU A 223 4.57 -11.73 21.07
C LEU A 223 5.88 -11.74 21.86
N GLU A 224 6.92 -11.15 21.29
CA GLU A 224 8.15 -10.80 22.01
C GLU A 224 8.59 -9.37 21.69
N PHE A 225 9.08 -8.67 22.72
CA PHE A 225 9.75 -7.37 22.57
C PHE A 225 11.26 -7.59 22.39
N TYR A 226 11.83 -7.09 21.31
CA TYR A 226 13.25 -7.21 20.99
C TYR A 226 13.98 -5.90 21.25
N SER A 227 14.83 -5.90 22.27
CA SER A 227 15.56 -4.73 22.75
C SER A 227 17.06 -4.96 22.73
N ASP A 228 17.85 -3.90 22.87
CA ASP A 228 19.29 -3.97 23.09
C ASP A 228 19.64 -4.46 24.51
N VAL A 229 18.71 -4.34 25.47
CA VAL A 229 18.87 -4.83 26.84
C VAL A 229 17.73 -5.77 27.26
N SER A 230 18.03 -6.74 28.13
CA SER A 230 17.00 -7.55 28.78
C SER A 230 16.43 -6.83 29.99
N ASP A 231 15.11 -6.76 30.08
CA ASP A 231 14.37 -6.12 31.16
C ASP A 231 13.29 -7.10 31.62
N SER A 232 13.23 -7.46 32.90
CA SER A 232 12.23 -8.41 33.39
C SER A 232 10.86 -7.77 33.62
N SER A 233 10.79 -6.45 33.76
CA SER A 233 9.52 -5.71 33.97
C SER A 233 8.72 -5.56 32.68
N ILE A 234 9.43 -5.55 31.57
CA ILE A 234 8.93 -5.59 30.20
C ILE A 234 9.74 -6.71 29.57
N PRO A 235 9.30 -7.99 29.58
CA PRO A 235 10.14 -9.15 29.31
C PRO A 235 10.73 -9.10 27.89
N THR A 236 11.80 -8.32 27.73
CA THR A 236 12.47 -8.05 26.47
C THR A 236 13.51 -9.12 26.24
N ILE A 237 13.66 -9.48 24.97
CA ILE A 237 14.66 -10.41 24.51
C ILE A 237 15.79 -9.60 23.87
N SER A 238 17.00 -9.71 24.44
CA SER A 238 18.21 -9.23 23.77
C SER A 238 18.80 -10.34 22.90
N LEU A 239 18.97 -10.04 21.61
CA LEU A 239 19.57 -10.96 20.63
C LEU A 239 21.07 -10.72 20.44
N GLY A 240 21.69 -9.91 21.32
CA GLY A 240 23.11 -9.54 21.22
C GLY A 240 23.41 -8.53 20.11
N VAL A 241 22.39 -7.87 19.54
CA VAL A 241 22.56 -6.80 18.55
C VAL A 241 22.34 -5.45 19.24
N PRO A 242 23.30 -4.51 19.14
CA PRO A 242 23.18 -3.20 19.77
C PRO A 242 22.08 -2.36 19.11
N ASN A 243 21.59 -1.34 19.83
CA ASN A 243 20.71 -0.35 19.23
C ASN A 243 21.48 0.56 18.25
N THR A 244 20.79 1.00 17.20
CA THR A 244 21.30 1.84 16.11
C THR A 244 20.33 3.01 15.89
N GLU A 245 20.76 4.08 15.22
CA GLU A 245 19.91 5.27 14.99
C GLU A 245 19.33 5.36 13.56
N ARG A 246 20.00 4.78 12.56
CA ARG A 246 19.66 4.98 11.14
C ARG A 246 18.77 3.89 10.54
N GLY A 247 18.98 2.65 10.96
CA GLY A 247 18.27 1.47 10.45
C GLY A 247 18.55 0.29 11.37
N HIS A 248 17.80 -0.79 11.22
CA HIS A 248 17.79 -1.90 12.20
C HIS A 248 18.01 -3.27 11.56
N CYS A 249 18.71 -3.35 10.43
CA CYS A 249 18.88 -4.58 9.66
C CYS A 249 19.42 -5.75 10.50
N GLY A 250 20.47 -5.53 11.30
CA GLY A 250 21.03 -6.58 12.14
C GLY A 250 20.00 -7.17 13.12
N LYS A 251 19.21 -6.30 13.75
CA LYS A 251 18.16 -6.69 14.71
C LYS A 251 17.04 -7.44 13.99
N THR A 252 16.58 -6.96 12.85
CA THR A 252 15.52 -7.59 12.05
C THR A 252 15.93 -8.98 11.54
N PHE A 253 17.17 -9.16 11.08
CA PHE A 253 17.69 -10.48 10.70
C PHE A 253 17.84 -11.43 11.90
N ALA A 254 18.24 -10.92 13.06
CA ALA A 254 18.30 -11.73 14.28
C ALA A 254 16.90 -12.21 14.71
N ILE A 255 15.88 -11.34 14.60
CA ILE A 255 14.47 -11.68 14.83
C ILE A 255 14.02 -12.80 13.89
N MET A 256 14.30 -12.68 12.58
CA MET A 256 13.94 -13.71 11.59
C MET A 256 14.59 -15.06 11.89
N ARG A 257 15.87 -15.09 12.28
CA ARG A 257 16.55 -16.33 12.71
C ARG A 257 15.90 -16.94 13.95
N ARG A 258 15.54 -16.10 14.93
CA ARG A 258 14.83 -16.56 16.14
C ARG A 258 13.44 -17.11 15.81
N PHE A 259 12.69 -16.46 14.92
CA PHE A 259 11.39 -16.93 14.47
C PHE A 259 11.44 -18.31 13.80
N LEU A 260 12.52 -18.61 13.05
CA LEU A 260 12.75 -19.92 12.45
C LEU A 260 13.36 -20.97 13.41
N SER A 261 13.83 -20.54 14.58
CA SER A 261 14.43 -21.43 15.57
C SER A 261 13.37 -22.19 16.39
N GLY A 262 13.80 -23.15 17.21
CA GLY A 262 12.93 -23.81 18.19
C GLY A 262 12.69 -22.98 19.48
N ALA A 263 13.18 -21.74 19.56
CA ALA A 263 13.11 -20.92 20.76
C ALA A 263 11.76 -20.21 20.97
N VAL A 264 10.94 -20.13 19.92
CA VAL A 264 9.60 -19.52 19.95
C VAL A 264 8.56 -20.52 19.44
N PRO A 265 7.28 -20.38 19.83
CA PRO A 265 6.21 -21.20 19.28
C PRO A 265 6.17 -21.11 17.75
N ARG A 266 5.81 -22.23 17.11
CA ARG A 266 5.64 -22.27 15.66
C ARG A 266 4.37 -21.50 15.28
N ALA A 267 4.54 -20.46 14.48
CA ALA A 267 3.48 -19.69 13.86
C ALA A 267 3.73 -19.57 12.35
N ASP A 268 2.67 -19.44 11.56
CA ASP A 268 2.72 -19.41 10.10
C ASP A 268 3.11 -18.03 9.55
N TRP A 269 2.80 -16.98 10.30
CA TRP A 269 3.04 -15.59 9.96
C TRP A 269 3.95 -14.93 10.99
N LEU A 270 4.86 -14.09 10.51
CA LEU A 270 5.68 -13.19 11.31
C LEU A 270 5.24 -11.76 11.02
N LEU A 271 4.73 -11.04 12.01
CA LEU A 271 4.54 -9.60 11.98
C LEU A 271 5.74 -8.94 12.66
N ILE A 272 6.47 -8.08 11.96
CA ILE A 272 7.54 -7.25 12.53
C ILE A 272 7.06 -5.80 12.53
N VAL A 273 7.10 -5.16 13.69
CA VAL A 273 6.68 -3.76 13.89
C VAL A 273 7.66 -3.02 14.78
N ASP A 274 7.66 -1.69 14.69
CA ASP A 274 8.37 -0.82 15.63
C ASP A 274 7.49 -0.55 16.87
N ASP A 275 8.11 -0.08 17.96
CA ASP A 275 7.41 0.20 19.22
C ASP A 275 6.51 1.45 19.17
N ASP A 276 6.56 2.21 18.08
CA ASP A 276 5.64 3.29 17.73
C ASP A 276 4.71 2.96 16.54
N THR A 277 4.49 1.68 16.27
CA THR A 277 3.43 1.19 15.37
C THR A 277 2.20 0.76 16.17
N LEU A 278 1.04 1.31 15.83
CA LEU A 278 -0.26 0.87 16.32
C LEU A 278 -0.86 -0.13 15.32
N VAL A 279 -1.40 -1.25 15.79
CA VAL A 279 -1.91 -2.33 14.92
C VAL A 279 -3.28 -2.83 15.37
N SER A 280 -4.18 -3.07 14.42
CA SER A 280 -5.40 -3.85 14.60
C SER A 280 -5.14 -5.32 14.24
N LEU A 281 -4.82 -6.15 15.24
CA LEU A 281 -4.51 -7.57 15.01
C LEU A 281 -5.72 -8.38 14.53
N SER A 282 -6.95 -8.00 14.89
CA SER A 282 -8.19 -8.58 14.37
C SER A 282 -8.30 -8.42 12.85
N ARG A 283 -8.16 -7.19 12.35
CA ARG A 283 -8.21 -6.87 10.92
C ARG A 283 -7.05 -7.50 10.16
N LEU A 284 -5.85 -7.53 10.76
CA LEU A 284 -4.72 -8.26 10.19
C LEU A 284 -5.05 -9.73 9.99
N ARG A 285 -5.61 -10.41 11.01
CA ARG A 285 -5.96 -11.84 10.92
C ARG A 285 -7.03 -12.10 9.85
N MET A 286 -7.96 -11.18 9.65
CA MET A 286 -8.92 -11.23 8.54
C MET A 286 -8.21 -11.13 7.19
N LEU A 287 -7.32 -10.15 7.01
CA LEU A 287 -6.58 -9.98 5.76
C LEU A 287 -5.71 -11.20 5.45
N LEU A 288 -5.02 -11.76 6.44
CA LEU A 288 -4.13 -12.92 6.25
C LEU A 288 -4.87 -14.19 5.84
N ARG A 289 -6.19 -14.29 6.09
CA ARG A 289 -6.99 -15.41 5.58
C ARG A 289 -7.05 -15.44 4.05
N CYS A 290 -6.87 -14.30 3.39
CA CYS A 290 -6.87 -14.21 1.93
C CYS A 290 -5.59 -14.74 1.28
N TYR A 291 -4.59 -15.14 2.05
CA TYR A 291 -3.29 -15.60 1.57
C TYR A 291 -3.00 -17.03 2.03
N ASP A 292 -2.30 -17.82 1.19
CA ASP A 292 -1.80 -19.13 1.58
C ASP A 292 -0.48 -18.99 2.34
N SER A 293 -0.45 -19.37 3.63
CA SER A 293 0.75 -19.30 4.47
C SER A 293 1.90 -20.21 4.00
N ARG A 294 1.62 -21.15 3.09
CA ARG A 294 2.60 -22.05 2.48
C ARG A 294 3.33 -21.43 1.29
N GLU A 295 2.86 -20.28 0.81
CA GLU A 295 3.55 -19.51 -0.22
C GLU A 295 4.49 -18.46 0.39
N ALA A 296 5.45 -17.99 -0.39
CA ALA A 296 6.36 -16.94 0.04
C ALA A 296 5.66 -15.57 -0.09
N VAL A 297 4.95 -15.18 0.96
CA VAL A 297 4.24 -13.90 1.04
C VAL A 297 5.05 -12.86 1.83
N SER A 298 5.16 -11.65 1.28
CA SER A 298 5.63 -10.42 1.93
C SER A 298 4.59 -9.33 1.75
N LEU A 299 3.97 -8.86 2.83
CA LEU A 299 2.78 -8.01 2.82
C LEU A 299 2.95 -6.79 3.74
N GLY A 300 2.51 -5.63 3.26
CA GLY A 300 2.36 -4.39 4.04
C GLY A 300 2.25 -3.16 3.14
N GLU A 301 2.63 -1.98 3.63
CA GLU A 301 2.68 -0.79 2.77
C GLU A 301 3.93 -0.89 1.89
N ARG A 302 3.76 -0.72 0.57
CA ARG A 302 4.82 -0.96 -0.41
C ARG A 302 5.36 0.36 -0.93
N TYR A 303 6.65 0.59 -0.76
CA TYR A 303 7.37 1.67 -1.43
C TYR A 303 8.29 1.12 -2.51
N GLY A 304 8.65 1.99 -3.45
CA GLY A 304 9.57 1.70 -4.54
C GLY A 304 10.87 2.49 -4.40
N TYR A 305 11.98 1.91 -4.84
CA TYR A 305 13.26 2.59 -4.99
C TYR A 305 13.84 2.34 -6.38
N GLY A 306 14.10 3.40 -7.13
CA GLY A 306 14.70 3.38 -8.46
C GLY A 306 13.81 2.75 -9.54
N LEU A 307 12.48 2.87 -9.42
CA LEU A 307 11.56 2.07 -10.24
C LEU A 307 11.61 2.38 -11.76
N LEU A 308 12.20 3.48 -12.23
CA LEU A 308 12.43 3.67 -13.67
C LEU A 308 13.71 2.98 -14.19
N HIS A 309 14.59 2.57 -13.29
CA HIS A 309 15.93 2.06 -13.62
C HIS A 309 16.13 0.63 -13.15
N LYS A 310 15.07 -0.19 -13.22
CA LYS A 310 15.05 -1.58 -12.74
C LYS A 310 15.40 -1.71 -11.26
N GLY A 311 14.83 -0.80 -10.48
CA GLY A 311 14.90 -0.81 -9.03
C GLY A 311 14.08 -1.93 -8.40
N TYR A 312 13.68 -1.75 -7.14
CA TYR A 312 12.96 -2.76 -6.38
C TYR A 312 11.93 -2.15 -5.45
N SER A 313 10.94 -2.95 -5.09
CA SER A 313 9.97 -2.60 -4.05
C SER A 313 10.40 -3.13 -2.68
N TYR A 314 9.88 -2.53 -1.63
CA TYR A 314 10.05 -2.98 -0.26
C TYR A 314 8.81 -2.69 0.58
N THR A 315 8.54 -3.53 1.58
CA THR A 315 7.52 -3.25 2.60
C THR A 315 8.11 -2.34 3.65
N THR A 316 7.45 -1.22 3.95
CA THR A 316 7.94 -0.26 4.94
C THR A 316 8.03 -0.89 6.34
N GLY A 317 9.13 -0.64 7.06
CA GLY A 317 9.36 -1.23 8.38
C GLY A 317 8.38 -0.73 9.45
N GLY A 318 8.15 0.58 9.48
CA GLY A 318 7.31 1.24 10.49
C GLY A 318 5.82 1.01 10.29
N GLY A 319 5.36 0.91 9.04
CA GLY A 319 3.99 0.50 8.70
C GLY A 319 3.69 -0.93 9.14
N GLY A 320 4.72 -1.75 9.37
CA GLY A 320 4.61 -3.13 9.79
C GLY A 320 4.77 -4.09 8.60
N MET A 321 5.65 -5.07 8.77
CA MET A 321 5.97 -6.06 7.75
C MET A 321 5.39 -7.41 8.15
N VAL A 322 4.56 -8.00 7.29
CA VAL A 322 4.03 -9.35 7.50
C VAL A 322 4.68 -10.32 6.51
N LEU A 323 5.34 -11.34 7.05
CA LEU A 323 6.06 -12.33 6.28
C LEU A 323 5.53 -13.72 6.60
N SER A 324 5.20 -14.50 5.58
CA SER A 324 5.00 -15.94 5.76
C SER A 324 6.28 -16.61 6.26
N ARG A 325 6.14 -17.69 7.03
CA ARG A 325 7.30 -18.51 7.45
C ARG A 325 8.12 -19.01 6.27
N VAL A 326 7.48 -19.28 5.14
CA VAL A 326 8.16 -19.68 3.90
C VAL A 326 9.01 -18.54 3.34
N ALA A 327 8.50 -17.29 3.29
CA ALA A 327 9.29 -16.13 2.87
C ALA A 327 10.50 -15.90 3.79
N VAL A 328 10.32 -15.96 5.12
CA VAL A 328 11.42 -15.82 6.08
C VAL A 328 12.48 -16.93 5.87
N SER A 329 12.04 -18.17 5.67
CA SER A 329 12.93 -19.31 5.41
C SER A 329 13.73 -19.13 4.12
N ARG A 330 13.10 -18.66 3.03
CA ARG A 330 13.79 -18.39 1.76
C ARG A 330 14.82 -17.28 1.90
N LEU A 331 14.47 -16.18 2.58
CA LEU A 331 15.38 -15.05 2.78
C LEU A 331 16.59 -15.44 3.65
N MET A 332 16.37 -16.16 4.76
CA MET A 332 17.46 -16.60 5.64
C MET A 332 18.38 -17.64 4.98
N SER A 333 17.88 -18.41 4.01
CA SER A 333 18.65 -19.46 3.32
C SER A 333 19.31 -18.98 2.02
N SER A 334 19.04 -17.76 1.55
CA SER A 334 19.52 -17.26 0.26
C SER A 334 20.96 -16.73 0.27
N GLY A 335 21.55 -16.55 1.45
CA GLY A 335 22.81 -15.82 1.61
C GLY A 335 22.63 -14.29 1.62
N CYS A 336 21.40 -13.78 1.60
CA CYS A 336 21.11 -12.37 1.86
C CYS A 336 21.64 -11.96 3.24
N SER A 337 22.27 -10.79 3.32
CA SER A 337 22.82 -10.25 4.56
C SER A 337 22.78 -8.73 4.58
N CYS A 338 22.74 -8.17 5.78
CA CYS A 338 22.97 -6.75 5.99
C CYS A 338 24.43 -6.39 5.62
N HIS A 339 24.63 -5.23 4.98
CA HIS A 339 25.98 -4.69 4.77
C HIS A 339 26.55 -4.09 6.06
N SER A 340 25.68 -3.61 6.94
CA SER A 340 25.95 -3.19 8.30
C SER A 340 24.69 -3.37 9.15
N ASP A 341 24.84 -3.49 10.47
CA ASP A 341 23.69 -3.69 11.37
C ASP A 341 22.72 -2.48 11.37
N ASP A 342 23.24 -1.28 11.07
CA ASP A 342 22.50 -0.02 11.01
C ASP A 342 21.91 0.31 9.63
N ALA A 343 22.02 -0.61 8.67
CA ALA A 343 21.38 -0.48 7.36
C ALA A 343 19.84 -0.38 7.48
N PRO A 344 19.15 0.33 6.56
CA PRO A 344 17.69 0.29 6.46
C PRO A 344 17.22 -1.14 6.21
N ASP A 345 16.52 -1.72 7.18
CA ASP A 345 16.14 -3.13 7.20
C ASP A 345 15.14 -3.45 6.08
N ASP A 346 14.11 -2.62 5.94
CA ASP A 346 13.08 -2.73 4.92
C ASP A 346 13.65 -2.75 3.49
N MET A 347 14.52 -1.79 3.15
CA MET A 347 15.15 -1.73 1.82
C MET A 347 16.06 -2.94 1.55
N VAL A 348 16.84 -3.39 2.55
CA VAL A 348 17.68 -4.59 2.40
C VAL A 348 16.81 -5.83 2.16
N ILE A 349 15.72 -5.99 2.93
CA ILE A 349 14.77 -7.09 2.78
C ILE A 349 14.10 -7.06 1.40
N GLY A 350 13.62 -5.89 0.95
CA GLY A 350 12.98 -5.73 -0.37
C GLY A 350 13.91 -6.07 -1.53
N ARG A 351 15.17 -5.63 -1.47
CA ARG A 351 16.19 -6.01 -2.46
C ARG A 351 16.41 -7.52 -2.50
N CYS A 352 16.46 -8.16 -1.34
CA CYS A 352 16.64 -9.60 -1.25
C CYS A 352 15.42 -10.36 -1.77
N PHE A 353 14.21 -9.93 -1.46
CA PHE A 353 12.99 -10.53 -2.01
C PHE A 353 12.90 -10.37 -3.53
N THR A 354 13.27 -9.20 -4.05
CA THR A 354 13.39 -8.98 -5.51
C THR A 354 14.36 -9.97 -6.15
N SER A 355 15.53 -10.17 -5.54
CA SER A 355 16.53 -11.14 -6.03
C SER A 355 16.05 -12.59 -5.94
N LEU A 356 15.09 -12.88 -5.05
CA LEU A 356 14.50 -14.19 -4.84
C LEU A 356 13.21 -14.43 -5.64
N GLY A 357 12.75 -13.44 -6.41
CA GLY A 357 11.46 -13.50 -7.11
C GLY A 357 10.27 -13.60 -6.15
N VAL A 358 10.39 -13.06 -4.95
CA VAL A 358 9.29 -12.92 -3.99
C VAL A 358 8.71 -11.52 -4.15
N PRO A 359 7.46 -11.37 -4.63
CA PRO A 359 6.87 -10.06 -4.85
C PRO A 359 6.56 -9.36 -3.53
N ILE A 360 6.59 -8.03 -3.53
CA ILE A 360 6.09 -7.24 -2.40
C ILE A 360 4.60 -6.98 -2.63
N THR A 361 3.76 -7.56 -1.79
CA THR A 361 2.32 -7.35 -1.82
C THR A 361 1.97 -6.07 -1.06
N HIS A 362 1.43 -5.09 -1.79
CA HIS A 362 0.90 -3.88 -1.18
C HIS A 362 -0.47 -4.16 -0.53
N SER A 363 -0.68 -3.63 0.66
CA SER A 363 -2.01 -3.44 1.23
C SER A 363 -2.21 -1.96 1.59
N PRO A 364 -3.31 -1.32 1.13
CA PRO A 364 -3.62 0.07 1.44
C PRO A 364 -4.13 0.26 2.88
N LEU A 365 -4.08 -0.80 3.70
CA LEU A 365 -4.49 -0.78 5.10
C LEU A 365 -3.30 -0.58 6.05
N PHE A 366 -2.07 -0.64 5.55
CA PHE A 366 -0.85 -0.41 6.32
C PHE A 366 -0.32 1.01 6.05
N HIS A 367 0.18 1.68 7.08
CA HIS A 367 0.58 3.08 6.99
C HIS A 367 1.88 3.38 7.77
N GLN A 368 2.93 3.79 7.06
CA GLN A 368 4.25 4.21 7.56
C GLN A 368 4.22 5.57 8.26
N ALA A 369 3.13 6.32 8.09
CA ALA A 369 2.92 7.62 8.70
C ALA A 369 1.67 7.63 9.59
N ARG A 370 1.38 8.80 10.15
CA ARG A 370 0.26 9.01 11.07
C ARG A 370 -1.01 9.23 10.25
N PRO A 371 -2.22 9.03 10.83
CA PRO A 371 -3.46 9.30 10.12
C PRO A 371 -3.50 10.69 9.45
N ASP A 372 -3.04 11.72 10.17
CA ASP A 372 -3.04 13.12 9.69
C ASP A 372 -2.12 13.37 8.48
N ASP A 373 -1.21 12.44 8.18
CA ASP A 373 -0.33 12.54 7.02
C ASP A 373 -1.02 12.03 5.74
N TYR A 374 -2.24 11.47 5.82
CA TYR A 374 -3.04 11.00 4.68
C TYR A 374 -4.33 11.82 4.53
N SER A 375 -4.94 11.79 3.33
CA SER A 375 -6.26 12.42 3.13
C SER A 375 -7.32 11.80 4.04
N GLY A 376 -7.99 12.61 4.87
CA GLY A 376 -9.06 12.13 5.75
C GLY A 376 -10.21 11.46 4.99
N LYS A 377 -10.48 11.90 3.75
CA LYS A 377 -11.47 11.26 2.86
C LYS A 377 -11.08 9.84 2.44
N LEU A 378 -9.78 9.58 2.28
CA LEU A 378 -9.26 8.26 1.92
C LEU A 378 -9.31 7.33 3.14
N ILE A 379 -8.64 7.71 4.23
CA ILE A 379 -8.50 6.83 5.41
C ILE A 379 -9.83 6.59 6.14
N SER A 380 -10.79 7.52 6.08
CA SER A 380 -12.14 7.31 6.64
C SER A 380 -12.94 6.21 5.94
N SER A 381 -12.57 5.84 4.72
CA SER A 381 -13.17 4.73 4.00
C SER A 381 -12.42 3.40 4.19
N GLN A 382 -11.23 3.44 4.78
CA GLN A 382 -10.38 2.29 5.00
C GLN A 382 -10.57 1.71 6.40
N GLN A 383 -10.54 0.39 6.50
CA GLN A 383 -10.45 -0.33 7.77
C GLN A 383 -8.97 -0.56 8.09
N ALA A 384 -8.26 0.51 8.44
CA ALA A 384 -6.80 0.48 8.62
C ALA A 384 -6.35 -0.65 9.55
N ILE A 385 -5.25 -1.30 9.19
CA ILE A 385 -4.56 -2.32 9.98
C ILE A 385 -3.47 -1.67 10.83
N SER A 386 -2.74 -0.69 10.32
CA SER A 386 -1.69 -0.04 11.10
C SER A 386 -1.55 1.45 10.82
N PHE A 387 -1.00 2.15 11.80
CA PHE A 387 -0.45 3.50 11.67
C PHE A 387 0.86 3.57 12.46
N HIS A 388 1.77 4.43 12.00
CA HIS A 388 3.10 4.56 12.58
C HIS A 388 3.40 5.99 13.03
N LYS A 389 4.41 6.13 13.90
CA LYS A 389 4.88 7.36 14.57
C LYS A 389 3.90 7.87 15.64
N HIS A 390 4.30 7.74 16.90
CA HIS A 390 3.60 8.41 18.02
C HIS A 390 3.84 9.93 18.09
N TRP A 391 4.56 10.50 17.12
CA TRP A 391 4.97 11.91 17.15
C TRP A 391 3.81 12.86 16.88
N ASN A 392 3.67 13.91 17.71
CA ASN A 392 2.63 14.94 17.58
C ASN A 392 1.19 14.39 17.48
N VAL A 393 0.94 13.24 18.10
CA VAL A 393 -0.40 12.62 18.23
C VAL A 393 -0.56 12.01 19.62
N ASP A 394 -1.79 11.81 20.08
CA ASP A 394 -2.09 10.92 21.20
C ASP A 394 -2.30 9.49 20.64
N PRO A 395 -1.35 8.56 20.85
CA PRO A 395 -1.44 7.23 20.24
C PRO A 395 -2.58 6.40 20.82
N LEU A 396 -3.02 6.64 22.07
CA LEU A 396 -4.17 5.95 22.64
C LEU A 396 -5.47 6.42 21.98
N ALA A 397 -5.58 7.73 21.73
CA ALA A 397 -6.71 8.29 21.00
C ALA A 397 -6.73 7.79 19.54
N VAL A 398 -5.58 7.76 18.86
CA VAL A 398 -5.43 7.22 17.51
C VAL A 398 -5.88 5.75 17.47
N TYR A 399 -5.35 4.91 18.37
CA TYR A 399 -5.73 3.50 18.43
C TYR A 399 -7.24 3.33 18.63
N LYS A 400 -7.81 4.04 19.61
CA LYS A 400 -9.23 3.97 19.93
C LYS A 400 -10.12 4.42 18.77
N HIS A 401 -9.72 5.44 18.04
CA HIS A 401 -10.53 5.99 16.94
C HIS A 401 -10.42 5.17 15.66
N TRP A 402 -9.21 4.77 15.29
CA TRP A 402 -8.94 4.22 13.97
C TRP A 402 -8.80 2.69 13.92
N LEU A 403 -8.31 2.06 14.99
CA LEU A 403 -7.83 0.67 14.95
C LEU A 403 -8.59 -0.28 15.87
N LYS A 404 -9.21 0.24 16.93
CA LYS A 404 -10.04 -0.54 17.83
C LYS A 404 -11.36 -0.90 17.13
N ASP A 405 -11.66 -2.20 17.07
CA ASP A 405 -12.97 -2.67 16.65
C ASP A 405 -13.97 -2.56 17.80
N ASP A 406 -15.14 -1.99 17.55
CA ASP A 406 -16.20 -1.80 18.55
C ASP A 406 -17.00 -3.08 18.85
N LEU A 407 -16.72 -4.19 18.15
CA LEU A 407 -17.40 -5.46 18.34
C LEU A 407 -16.42 -6.54 18.81
N PRO A 408 -16.61 -7.11 20.01
CA PRO A 408 -16.07 -8.43 20.30
C PRO A 408 -16.85 -9.41 19.43
N ARG A 409 -16.25 -9.91 18.36
CA ARG A 409 -16.67 -11.21 17.83
C ARG A 409 -16.03 -12.23 18.76
N ASP A 410 -16.75 -12.50 19.85
CA ASP A 410 -16.37 -13.36 20.95
C ASP A 410 -15.76 -14.68 20.42
N GLU A 411 -14.50 -14.92 20.80
CA GLU A 411 -13.92 -16.26 20.83
C GLU A 411 -14.53 -16.95 22.07
N LEU A 412 -15.63 -17.69 21.86
CA LEU A 412 -16.19 -18.67 22.80
C LEU A 412 -15.79 -20.08 22.38
#